data_AF-A0A816GLI1-F1
#
_entry.id   AF-A0A816GLI1-F1
#
_cell.length_a   1.000
_cell.length_b   1.000
_cell.length_c   1.000
_cell.angle_alpha   90.00
_cell.angle_beta   90.00
_cell.angle_gamma   90.00
#
_symmetry.space_group_name_H-M   'P 1'
#
loop_
_entity.id
_entity.type
_entity.pdbx_description
1 polymer ?
#
loop_
_entity_poly.entity_id
_entity_poly.type
_entity_poly.pdbx_seq_one_letter_code
_entity_poly.pdbx_strand_id
1 'polypeptide(L)'
;MLLTTSNSSIIKKICSHQESHTNGVIPCGNDQHNLLEPIIIEGKHLTLEQLVQIVRNHRNVELSDDADICNRMEKSVAIIADVVNASQPLYGVTSLFGGLGNRLVCSELAEELQNNLVRAHKTGCGSTIPLETIRAAMILRANAHFIGAS
;
A
#
# COMPACT_ATOMS: atom_id res chain seq x y z
N MET A 1 16.74 -10.27 27.65
CA MET A 1 16.95 -11.41 26.74
C MET A 1 16.60 -10.93 25.34
N LEU A 2 17.61 -10.78 24.50
CA LEU A 2 17.55 -10.20 23.16
C LEU A 2 16.63 -11.01 22.24
N LEU A 3 15.68 -10.36 21.58
CA LEU A 3 15.13 -10.82 20.31
C LEU A 3 15.06 -9.65 19.35
N THR A 4 16.21 -9.36 18.77
CA THR A 4 16.35 -8.63 17.52
C THR A 4 15.98 -9.58 16.38
N THR A 5 14.86 -9.34 15.70
CA THR A 5 14.65 -9.90 14.36
C THR A 5 14.04 -8.85 13.46
N SER A 6 14.94 -8.14 12.77
CA SER A 6 14.86 -7.68 11.39
C SER A 6 13.50 -7.83 10.71
N ASN A 7 12.82 -6.70 10.52
CA ASN A 7 11.53 -6.56 9.85
C ASN A 7 11.64 -6.62 8.30
N SER A 8 12.66 -7.29 7.77
CA SER A 8 12.92 -7.45 6.32
C SER A 8 12.21 -8.67 5.70
N SER A 9 11.38 -9.37 6.47
CA SER A 9 10.82 -10.68 6.08
C SER A 9 9.46 -10.61 5.39
N ILE A 10 8.72 -9.50 5.47
CA ILE A 10 7.37 -9.41 4.90
C ILE A 10 7.41 -9.31 3.36
N ILE A 11 8.35 -8.55 2.79
CA ILE A 11 8.47 -8.39 1.33
C ILE A 11 9.03 -9.66 0.68
N LYS A 12 10.01 -10.33 1.32
CA LYS A 12 10.58 -11.58 0.77
C LYS A 12 9.63 -12.78 0.79
N LYS A 13 8.62 -12.78 1.66
CA LYS A 13 7.70 -13.93 1.81
C LYS A 13 6.65 -14.03 0.69
N ILE A 14 6.56 -13.01 -0.16
CA ILE A 14 5.66 -12.99 -1.33
C ILE A 14 6.35 -13.62 -2.57
N CYS A 15 7.69 -13.74 -2.60
CA CYS A 15 8.44 -14.10 -3.80
C CYS A 15 8.92 -15.56 -3.90
N SER A 16 8.65 -16.43 -2.94
CA SER A 16 9.05 -17.84 -3.04
C SER A 16 7.84 -18.71 -2.77
N HIS A 17 7.27 -19.31 -3.83
CA HIS A 17 6.67 -20.65 -3.89
C HIS A 17 6.00 -20.82 -5.28
N GLN A 18 6.82 -21.15 -6.28
CA GLN A 18 6.37 -21.92 -7.43
C GLN A 18 7.33 -23.10 -7.60
N GLU A 19 6.83 -24.31 -7.34
CA GLU A 19 7.31 -25.51 -8.01
C GLU A 19 6.12 -26.36 -8.44
N SER A 20 6.30 -26.92 -9.62
CA SER A 20 5.36 -27.56 -10.51
C SER A 20 5.09 -29.02 -10.17
N HIS A 21 3.82 -29.42 -10.16
CA HIS A 21 3.43 -30.80 -10.45
C HIS A 21 2.28 -30.82 -11.46
N THR A 22 2.60 -31.32 -12.65
CA THR A 22 1.66 -31.65 -13.72
C THR A 22 0.81 -32.86 -13.33
N ASN A 23 -0.51 -32.75 -13.35
CA ASN A 23 -1.39 -33.88 -13.61
C ASN A 23 -2.69 -33.38 -14.26
N GLY A 24 -3.05 -34.05 -15.35
CA GLY A 24 -4.08 -33.61 -16.29
C GLY A 24 -5.46 -33.44 -15.65
N VAL A 25 -6.02 -32.26 -15.85
CA VAL A 25 -7.45 -31.98 -15.74
C VAL A 25 -7.80 -31.07 -16.92
N ILE A 26 -8.78 -31.47 -17.73
CA ILE A 26 -9.39 -30.62 -18.75
C ILE A 26 -10.33 -29.67 -18.01
N PRO A 27 -10.11 -28.34 -17.98
CA PRO A 27 -11.10 -27.45 -17.41
C PRO A 27 -12.19 -27.22 -18.48
N CYS A 28 -13.32 -27.90 -18.30
CA CYS A 28 -14.58 -27.51 -18.89
C CYS A 28 -15.13 -26.33 -18.07
N GLY A 29 -14.99 -25.12 -18.59
CA GLY A 29 -15.46 -23.91 -17.91
C GLY A 29 -14.89 -22.68 -18.60
N ASN A 30 -15.75 -21.74 -18.95
CA ASN A 30 -15.46 -20.57 -19.77
C ASN A 30 -14.74 -19.47 -18.95
N ASP A 31 -13.66 -19.81 -18.25
CA ASP A 31 -12.82 -18.87 -17.52
C ASP A 31 -11.78 -18.28 -18.48
N GLN A 32 -12.24 -17.38 -19.35
CA GLN A 32 -11.35 -16.45 -20.02
C GLN A 32 -10.84 -15.42 -18.99
N HIS A 33 -10.00 -15.86 -18.04
CA HIS A 33 -9.19 -14.93 -17.26
C HIS A 33 -8.31 -14.19 -18.27
N ASN A 34 -8.65 -12.91 -18.46
CA ASN A 34 -8.14 -11.98 -19.45
C ASN A 34 -6.67 -12.25 -19.83
N LEU A 35 -6.40 -12.75 -21.05
CA LEU A 35 -5.07 -13.06 -21.62
C LEU A 35 -4.19 -11.82 -21.84
N LEU A 36 -4.54 -10.69 -21.25
CA LEU A 36 -3.82 -9.44 -21.37
C LEU A 36 -2.84 -9.31 -20.20
N GLU A 37 -1.61 -8.89 -20.53
CA GLU A 37 -0.58 -8.59 -19.54
C GLU A 37 -1.13 -7.70 -18.41
N PRO A 38 -0.75 -7.97 -17.15
CA PRO A 38 -1.18 -7.17 -16.01
C PRO A 38 -0.73 -5.72 -16.16
N ILE A 39 -1.48 -4.80 -15.56
CA ILE A 39 -1.05 -3.41 -15.43
C ILE A 39 -0.13 -3.31 -14.21
N ILE A 40 1.10 -2.89 -14.43
CA ILE A 40 2.09 -2.70 -13.37
C ILE A 40 1.89 -1.33 -12.70
N ILE A 41 1.85 -1.33 -11.37
CA ILE A 41 1.83 -0.13 -10.54
C ILE A 41 3.25 0.18 -10.09
N GLU A 42 3.76 1.33 -10.52
CA GLU A 42 5.15 1.74 -10.32
C GLU A 42 5.30 3.20 -9.84
N GLY A 43 4.17 3.88 -9.61
CA GLY A 43 4.10 5.25 -9.10
C GLY A 43 4.15 6.34 -10.16
N LYS A 44 4.31 5.96 -11.42
CA LYS A 44 4.25 6.84 -12.59
C LYS A 44 3.49 6.14 -13.71
N HIS A 45 3.20 6.87 -14.78
CA HIS A 45 2.71 6.35 -16.06
C HIS A 45 1.35 5.62 -16.06
N LEU A 46 0.65 5.51 -14.92
CA LEU A 46 -0.72 5.02 -14.88
C LEU A 46 -1.66 5.98 -15.64
N THR A 47 -2.19 5.54 -16.77
CA THR A 47 -3.11 6.34 -17.59
C THR A 47 -4.57 6.19 -17.15
N LEU A 48 -5.43 7.11 -17.58
CA LEU A 48 -6.87 7.03 -17.32
C LEU A 48 -7.47 5.79 -17.98
N GLU A 49 -7.03 5.44 -19.18
CA GLU A 49 -7.48 4.26 -19.91
C GLU A 49 -7.12 2.99 -19.14
N GLN A 50 -5.88 2.89 -18.64
CA GLN A 50 -5.44 1.78 -17.80
C GLN A 50 -6.27 1.70 -16.51
N LEU A 51 -6.52 2.84 -15.85
CA LEU A 51 -7.38 2.88 -14.67
C LEU A 51 -8.79 2.36 -14.99
N VAL A 52 -9.39 2.77 -16.12
CA VAL A 52 -10.70 2.27 -16.57
C VAL A 52 -10.67 0.75 -16.81
N GLN A 53 -9.60 0.23 -17.42
CA GLN A 53 -9.44 -1.22 -17.61
C GLN A 53 -9.39 -1.98 -16.28
N ILE A 54 -8.73 -1.42 -15.25
CA ILE A 54 -8.68 -2.03 -13.93
C ILE A 54 -10.06 -2.00 -13.25
N VAL A 55 -10.75 -0.86 -13.31
CA VAL A 55 -11.95 -0.64 -12.48
C VAL A 55 -13.25 -1.17 -13.09
N ARG A 56 -13.37 -1.18 -14.42
CA ARG A 56 -14.58 -1.67 -15.12
C ARG A 56 -14.37 -3.04 -15.76
N ASN A 57 -13.18 -3.31 -16.26
CA ASN A 57 -12.88 -4.54 -17.00
C ASN A 57 -12.08 -5.54 -16.17
N HIS A 58 -11.89 -5.27 -14.88
CA HIS A 58 -11.22 -6.15 -13.92
C HIS A 58 -9.84 -6.65 -14.42
N ARG A 59 -9.11 -5.81 -15.17
CA ARG A 59 -7.76 -6.15 -15.61
C ARG A 59 -6.86 -6.40 -14.40
N ASN A 60 -6.05 -7.45 -14.46
CA ASN A 60 -5.11 -7.78 -13.40
C ASN A 60 -4.11 -6.64 -13.17
N VAL A 61 -3.73 -6.48 -11.91
CA VAL A 61 -2.79 -5.46 -11.45
C VAL A 61 -1.69 -6.15 -10.69
N GLU A 62 -0.46 -5.79 -11.01
CA GLU A 62 0.72 -6.22 -10.28
C GLU A 62 1.48 -5.01 -9.76
N LEU A 63 2.22 -5.22 -8.68
CA LEU A 63 3.10 -4.20 -8.12
C LEU A 63 4.48 -4.37 -8.75
N SER A 64 5.11 -3.27 -9.12
CA SER A 64 6.48 -3.32 -9.63
C SER A 64 7.44 -3.87 -8.58
N ASP A 65 8.31 -4.78 -9.01
CA ASP A 65 9.43 -5.33 -8.24
C ASP A 65 10.77 -4.66 -8.57
N ASP A 66 10.73 -3.55 -9.31
CA ASP A 66 11.92 -2.78 -9.68
C ASP A 66 12.69 -2.34 -8.42
N ALA A 67 14.00 -2.60 -8.44
CA ALA A 67 14.87 -2.40 -7.29
C ALA A 67 15.00 -0.92 -6.89
N ASP A 68 14.99 0.01 -7.85
CA ASP A 68 15.09 1.43 -7.58
C ASP A 68 13.79 1.97 -6.96
N ILE A 69 12.65 1.43 -7.37
CA ILE A 69 11.34 1.68 -6.74
C ILE A 69 11.31 1.21 -5.30
N CYS A 70 11.69 -0.05 -5.06
CA CYS A 70 11.75 -0.61 -3.72
C CYS A 70 12.67 0.21 -2.82
N ASN A 71 13.86 0.55 -3.31
CA ASN A 71 14.87 1.31 -2.55
C ASN A 71 14.36 2.71 -2.14
N ARG A 72 13.66 3.45 -3.02
CA ARG A 72 13.12 4.76 -2.61
C ARG A 72 11.99 4.66 -1.59
N MET A 73 11.16 3.61 -1.67
CA MET A 73 10.13 3.37 -0.66
C MET A 73 10.75 3.03 0.70
N GLU A 74 11.77 2.18 0.71
CA GLU A 74 12.53 1.86 1.93
C GLU A 74 13.20 3.10 2.54
N LYS A 75 13.77 3.99 1.71
CA LYS A 75 14.31 5.28 2.18
C LYS A 75 13.24 6.17 2.80
N SER A 76 12.04 6.24 2.21
CA SER A 76 10.91 7.00 2.78
C SER A 76 10.56 6.50 4.19
N VAL A 77 10.46 5.17 4.34
CA VAL A 77 10.19 4.54 5.65
C VAL A 77 11.32 4.80 6.65
N ALA A 78 12.58 4.72 6.22
CA ALA A 78 13.72 4.96 7.08
C ALA A 78 13.74 6.39 7.64
N ILE A 79 13.40 7.40 6.83
CA ILE A 79 13.31 8.80 7.27
C ILE A 79 12.28 8.95 8.40
N ILE A 80 11.11 8.33 8.28
CA ILE A 80 10.08 8.38 9.32
C ILE A 80 10.56 7.69 10.60
N ALA A 81 11.22 6.53 10.48
CA ALA A 81 11.78 5.82 11.62
C ALA A 81 12.84 6.66 12.37
N ASP A 82 13.73 7.34 11.64
CA ASP A 82 14.76 8.21 12.21
C ASP A 82 14.14 9.40 12.95
N VAL A 83 13.11 10.03 12.39
CA VAL A 83 12.37 11.13 13.04
C VAL A 83 11.72 10.70 14.34
N VAL A 84 11.08 9.53 14.35
CA VAL A 84 10.46 8.96 15.55
C VAL A 84 11.52 8.67 16.62
N ASN A 85 12.62 8.01 16.25
CA ASN A 85 13.72 7.69 17.16
C ASN A 85 14.40 8.94 17.74
N ALA A 86 14.54 9.99 16.93
CA ALA A 86 15.14 11.26 17.33
C ALA A 86 14.16 12.16 18.12
N SER A 87 12.90 11.74 18.32
CA SER A 87 11.83 12.55 18.92
C SER A 87 11.69 13.93 18.27
N GLN A 88 11.94 14.01 16.96
CA GLN A 88 11.81 15.26 16.21
C GLN A 88 10.34 15.56 15.92
N PRO A 89 9.88 16.82 16.07
CA PRO A 89 8.52 17.19 15.70
C PRO A 89 8.22 16.98 14.21
N LEU A 90 7.24 16.12 13.91
CA LEU A 90 6.73 15.86 12.57
C LEU A 90 5.20 15.72 12.61
N TYR A 91 4.54 16.46 11.73
CA TYR A 91 3.08 16.51 11.64
C TYR A 91 2.50 15.12 11.40
N GLY A 92 1.55 14.70 12.25
CA GLY A 92 0.85 13.43 12.13
C GLY A 92 1.69 12.18 12.40
N VAL A 93 2.94 12.33 12.84
CA VAL A 93 3.83 11.23 13.25
C VAL A 93 4.16 11.34 14.73
N THR A 94 4.86 12.41 15.13
CA THR A 94 5.20 12.74 16.53
C THR A 94 4.39 13.92 17.07
N SER A 95 3.38 14.34 16.32
CA SER A 95 2.41 15.37 16.74
C SER A 95 1.01 14.99 16.30
N LEU A 96 0.00 15.63 16.91
CA LEU A 96 -1.40 15.39 16.60
C LEU A 96 -1.81 15.95 15.22
N PHE A 97 -3.09 15.89 14.91
CA PHE A 97 -3.66 16.26 13.62
C PHE A 97 -4.50 17.54 13.72
N GLY A 98 -4.72 18.21 12.58
CA GLY A 98 -5.61 19.36 12.44
C GLY A 98 -5.23 20.52 13.37
N GLY A 99 -6.23 21.09 14.05
CA GLY A 99 -6.05 22.23 14.98
C GLY A 99 -5.17 21.92 16.21
N LEU A 100 -4.79 20.66 16.42
CA LEU A 100 -3.88 20.23 17.49
C LEU A 100 -2.48 19.88 16.98
N GLY A 101 -2.15 20.16 15.71
CA GLY A 101 -0.88 19.77 15.09
C GLY A 101 0.38 20.32 15.76
N ASN A 102 0.26 21.30 16.66
CA ASN A 102 1.36 21.81 17.47
C ASN A 102 1.61 21.02 18.76
N ARG A 103 0.79 20.00 19.07
CA ARG A 103 0.95 19.16 20.27
C ARG A 103 1.75 17.91 19.93
N LEU A 104 2.84 17.71 20.67
CA LEU A 104 3.71 16.55 20.54
C LEU A 104 3.10 15.32 21.22
N VAL A 105 3.46 14.15 20.70
CA VAL A 105 3.04 12.84 21.20
C VAL A 105 4.30 12.00 21.46
N CYS A 106 4.29 11.26 22.57
CA CYS A 106 5.37 10.35 22.92
C CYS A 106 5.47 9.21 21.88
N SER A 107 6.68 8.78 21.55
CA SER A 107 6.94 7.72 20.57
C SER A 107 6.21 6.41 20.88
N GLU A 108 6.03 6.09 22.16
CA GLU A 108 5.36 4.87 22.63
C GLU A 108 3.86 4.87 22.32
N LEU A 109 3.28 6.04 22.08
CA LEU A 109 1.86 6.22 21.73
C LEU A 109 1.65 6.36 20.21
N ALA A 110 2.72 6.33 19.40
CA ALA A 110 2.62 6.57 17.97
C ALA A 110 1.70 5.56 17.26
N GLU A 111 1.78 4.27 17.63
CA GLU A 111 0.90 3.24 17.07
C GLU A 111 -0.58 3.46 17.46
N GLU A 112 -0.83 3.80 18.73
CA GLU A 112 -2.19 4.09 19.20
C GLU A 112 -2.76 5.33 18.52
N LEU A 113 -1.93 6.37 18.33
CA LEU A 113 -2.28 7.60 17.62
C LEU A 113 -2.77 7.30 16.19
N GLN A 114 -2.05 6.48 15.42
CA GLN A 114 -2.45 6.13 14.05
C GLN A 114 -3.75 5.29 14.01
N ASN A 115 -3.90 4.35 14.94
CA ASN A 115 -5.13 3.55 15.04
C ASN A 115 -6.35 4.43 15.38
N ASN A 116 -6.18 5.38 16.31
CA ASN A 116 -7.23 6.29 16.71
C ASN A 116 -7.56 7.30 15.61
N LEU A 117 -6.58 7.72 14.80
CA LEU A 117 -6.81 8.58 13.63
C LEU A 117 -7.85 7.97 12.69
N VAL A 118 -7.66 6.71 12.28
CA VAL A 118 -8.56 6.02 11.35
C VAL A 118 -9.97 5.91 11.93
N ARG A 119 -10.09 5.59 13.22
CA ARG A 119 -11.38 5.49 13.91
C ARG A 119 -12.09 6.84 14.01
N ALA A 120 -11.37 7.89 14.39
CA ALA A 120 -11.92 9.24 14.53
C ALA A 120 -12.37 9.85 13.20
N HIS A 121 -11.73 9.46 12.08
CA HIS A 121 -12.07 9.95 10.74
C HIS A 121 -13.14 9.12 10.01
N LYS A 122 -13.60 8.01 10.60
CA LYS A 122 -14.70 7.19 10.05
C LYS A 122 -16.04 7.88 10.26
N THR A 123 -16.24 8.99 9.54
CA THR A 123 -17.40 9.89 9.66
C THR A 123 -18.28 9.92 8.41
N GLY A 124 -18.01 9.04 7.44
CA GLY A 124 -18.81 8.94 6.22
C GLY A 124 -20.28 8.60 6.52
N CYS A 125 -21.20 9.27 5.81
CA CYS A 125 -22.64 9.08 5.93
C CYS A 125 -23.30 9.08 4.54
N GLY A 126 -24.56 8.65 4.47
CA GLY A 126 -25.32 8.57 3.22
C GLY A 126 -25.13 7.24 2.48
N SER A 127 -25.32 7.26 1.16
CA SER A 127 -25.22 6.09 0.29
C SER A 127 -23.78 5.58 0.17
N THR A 128 -23.63 4.27 0.01
CA THR A 128 -22.33 3.66 -0.25
C THR A 128 -21.74 4.15 -1.57
N ILE A 129 -20.42 4.30 -1.59
CA ILE A 129 -19.68 4.67 -2.80
C ILE A 129 -19.65 3.46 -3.76
N PRO A 130 -19.83 3.65 -5.09
CA PRO A 130 -19.72 2.57 -6.05
C PRO A 130 -18.36 1.84 -6.00
N LEU A 131 -18.38 0.52 -6.21
CA LEU A 131 -17.16 -0.31 -6.16
C LEU A 131 -16.09 0.14 -7.16
N GLU A 132 -16.47 0.63 -8.34
CA GLU A 132 -15.52 1.16 -9.33
C GLU A 132 -14.72 2.35 -8.77
N THR A 133 -15.40 3.25 -8.04
CA THR A 133 -14.79 4.43 -7.43
C THR A 133 -13.89 4.03 -6.25
N ILE A 134 -14.30 3.06 -5.45
CA ILE A 134 -13.48 2.52 -4.36
C ILE A 134 -12.20 1.90 -4.93
N ARG A 135 -12.31 1.07 -5.97
CA ARG A 135 -11.15 0.45 -6.62
C ARG A 135 -10.24 1.51 -7.24
N ALA A 136 -10.79 2.53 -7.89
CA ALA A 136 -10.01 3.65 -8.42
C ALA A 136 -9.22 4.35 -7.31
N ALA A 137 -9.86 4.66 -6.18
CA ALA A 137 -9.20 5.28 -5.04
C ALA A 137 -8.06 4.42 -4.47
N MET A 138 -8.26 3.11 -4.35
CA MET A 138 -7.23 2.18 -3.88
C MET A 138 -6.03 2.12 -4.84
N ILE A 139 -6.28 2.01 -6.15
CA ILE A 139 -5.22 1.93 -7.17
C ILE A 139 -4.43 3.25 -7.24
N LEU A 140 -5.12 4.39 -7.25
CA LEU A 140 -4.47 5.69 -7.25
C LEU A 140 -3.64 5.91 -5.98
N ARG A 141 -4.14 5.46 -4.82
CA ARG A 141 -3.41 5.56 -3.56
C ARG A 141 -2.18 4.66 -3.55
N ALA A 142 -2.32 3.41 -4.00
CA ALA A 142 -1.20 2.49 -4.15
C ALA A 142 -0.14 3.08 -5.09
N ASN A 143 -0.53 3.57 -6.26
CA ASN A 143 0.38 4.22 -7.20
C ASN A 143 1.10 5.42 -6.55
N ALA A 144 0.39 6.29 -5.82
CA ALA A 144 1.02 7.41 -5.13
C ALA A 144 2.11 6.97 -4.13
N HIS A 145 1.92 5.86 -3.41
CA HIS A 145 2.92 5.33 -2.48
C HIS A 145 4.22 4.91 -3.18
N PHE A 146 4.13 4.42 -4.41
CA PHE A 146 5.30 4.00 -5.19
C PHE A 146 6.20 5.18 -5.60
N ILE A 147 5.78 6.44 -5.40
CA ILE A 147 6.66 7.61 -5.58
C ILE A 147 7.76 7.67 -4.50
N GLY A 148 7.56 7.05 -3.31
CA GLY A 148 8.53 7.06 -2.23
C GLY A 148 8.60 8.39 -1.46
N ALA A 149 7.46 9.07 -1.34
CA ALA A 149 7.32 10.36 -0.64
C ALA A 149 6.16 10.32 0.37
N SER A 150 5.91 9.16 0.97
CA SER A 150 4.82 8.89 1.92
C SER A 150 5.28 8.00 3.05
#